data_AF-A0A950IHN0-F1
#
_entry.id   AF-A0A950IHN0-F1
#
_cell.length_a   1.000
_cell.length_b   1.000
_cell.length_c   1.000
_cell.angle_alpha   90.00
_cell.angle_beta   90.00
_cell.angle_gamma   90.00
#
_symmetry.space_group_name_H-M   'P 1'
#
loop_
_entity.id
_entity.type
_entity.pdbx_description
1 polymer ?
#
loop_
_entity_poly.entity_id
_entity_poly.type
_entity_poly.pdbx_seq_one_letter_code
_entity_poly.pdbx_strand_id
1 'polypeptide(L)'
;PLAKALHTSAALLHYHFGSKDDLIAAIIEAGRARQVVAMQQLELQGDLSTAEVGRILWRAWSDARWEPLIMLFFEVYALALRDRSRFPGFLESAIEAWLRPLQATLPDPDGPRARALATVTLDGFRGFLLDLCATHDRVRIDAAVELWLAMLEHAETAPEMTRRFFPDAAS
;
A
#
# COMPACT_ATOMS: atom_id res chain seq x y z
N PRO A 1 -16.37 5.21 -23.24
CA PRO A 1 -16.90 4.46 -22.07
C PRO A 1 -16.75 5.24 -20.75
N LEU A 2 -15.52 5.55 -20.33
CA LEU A 2 -15.25 6.31 -19.09
C LEU A 2 -15.75 7.77 -19.13
N ALA A 3 -15.52 8.48 -20.23
CA ALA A 3 -16.07 9.82 -20.45
C ALA A 3 -17.59 9.87 -20.32
N LYS A 4 -18.27 8.86 -20.89
CA LYS A 4 -19.73 8.72 -20.87
C LYS A 4 -20.27 8.38 -19.48
N ALA A 5 -19.51 7.62 -18.68
CA ALA A 5 -19.83 7.27 -17.29
C ALA A 5 -19.56 8.44 -16.31
N LEU A 6 -18.61 9.32 -16.64
CA LEU A 6 -18.27 10.52 -15.88
C LEU A 6 -19.01 11.78 -16.38
N HIS A 7 -19.98 11.63 -17.29
CA HIS A 7 -20.69 12.74 -17.93
C HIS A 7 -19.77 13.85 -18.48
N THR A 8 -18.58 13.48 -18.96
CA THR A 8 -17.57 14.40 -19.52
C THR A 8 -17.21 14.02 -20.96
N SER A 9 -16.51 14.89 -21.68
CA SER A 9 -16.07 14.61 -23.04
C SER A 9 -14.69 13.93 -23.05
N ALA A 10 -14.45 13.06 -24.03
CA ALA A 10 -13.13 12.45 -24.22
C ALA A 10 -12.03 13.50 -24.48
N ALA A 11 -12.40 14.63 -25.10
CA ALA A 11 -11.50 15.77 -25.30
C ALA A 11 -11.16 16.48 -23.98
N LEU A 12 -12.09 16.58 -23.03
CA LEU A 12 -11.83 17.18 -21.71
C LEU A 12 -10.94 16.29 -20.84
N LEU A 13 -11.14 14.96 -20.91
CA LEU A 13 -10.26 14.00 -20.25
C LEU A 13 -8.86 13.99 -20.86
N HIS A 14 -8.75 14.08 -22.19
CA HIS A 14 -7.46 14.20 -22.85
C HIS A 14 -6.78 15.55 -22.55
N TYR A 15 -7.54 16.63 -22.40
CA TYR A 15 -7.01 17.94 -21.99
C TYR A 15 -6.48 17.94 -20.54
N HIS A 16 -7.19 17.29 -19.61
CA HIS A 16 -6.80 17.24 -18.20
C HIS A 16 -5.69 16.25 -17.89
N PHE A 17 -5.66 15.12 -18.58
CA PHE A 17 -4.72 14.04 -18.29
C PHE A 17 -3.65 13.89 -19.37
N GLY A 18 -3.83 14.42 -20.58
CA GLY A 18 -2.87 14.24 -21.68
C GLY A 18 -2.98 12.88 -22.36
N SER A 19 -3.09 11.78 -21.61
CA SER A 19 -3.26 10.44 -22.17
C SER A 19 -4.18 9.53 -21.34
N LYS A 20 -4.54 8.38 -21.90
CA LYS A 20 -5.25 7.32 -21.18
C LYS A 20 -4.41 6.75 -20.04
N ASP A 21 -3.09 6.70 -20.23
CA ASP A 21 -2.14 6.18 -19.26
C ASP A 21 -2.04 7.13 -18.05
N ASP A 22 -2.04 8.44 -18.30
CA ASP A 22 -2.08 9.47 -17.25
C ASP A 22 -3.41 9.47 -16.47
N LEU A 23 -4.54 9.25 -17.16
CA LEU A 23 -5.85 9.10 -16.53
C LEU A 23 -5.89 7.87 -15.61
N ILE A 24 -5.32 6.75 -16.06
CA ILE A 24 -5.24 5.52 -15.26
C ILE A 24 -4.35 5.74 -14.02
N ALA A 25 -3.17 6.36 -14.21
CA ALA A 25 -2.27 6.69 -13.10
C ALA A 25 -2.96 7.61 -12.08
N ALA A 26 -3.68 8.64 -12.54
CA ALA A 26 -4.40 9.56 -11.67
C ALA A 26 -5.56 8.90 -10.90
N ILE A 27 -6.28 7.97 -11.52
CA ILE A 27 -7.35 7.21 -10.85
C ILE A 27 -6.77 6.34 -9.73
N ILE A 28 -5.67 5.63 -10.01
CA ILE A 28 -4.97 4.81 -9.03
C ILE A 28 -4.48 5.69 -7.88
N GLU A 29 -3.83 6.81 -8.19
CA GLU A 29 -3.31 7.74 -7.20
C GLU A 29 -4.41 8.34 -6.32
N ALA A 30 -5.55 8.73 -6.89
CA ALA A 30 -6.69 9.22 -6.13
C ALA A 30 -7.31 8.14 -5.22
N GLY A 31 -7.35 6.89 -5.67
CA GLY A 31 -7.75 5.74 -4.85
C GLY A 31 -6.80 5.56 -3.66
N ARG A 32 -5.50 5.58 -3.95
CA ARG A 32 -4.41 5.41 -2.98
C ARG A 32 -4.40 6.50 -1.91
N ALA A 33 -4.51 7.76 -2.31
CA ALA A 33 -4.55 8.90 -1.38
C ALA A 33 -5.72 8.79 -0.38
N ARG A 34 -6.90 8.32 -0.83
CA ARG A 34 -8.03 8.06 0.07
C ARG A 34 -7.74 6.95 1.08
N GLN A 35 -7.04 5.89 0.67
CA GLN A 35 -6.68 4.79 1.57
C GLN A 35 -5.65 5.25 2.61
N VAL A 36 -4.67 6.08 2.23
CA VAL A 36 -3.70 6.68 3.16
C VAL A 36 -4.41 7.55 4.21
N VAL A 37 -5.35 8.40 3.78
CA VAL A 37 -6.13 9.22 4.72
C VAL A 37 -6.94 8.34 5.67
N ALA A 38 -7.59 7.29 5.18
CA ALA A 38 -8.35 6.38 6.03
C ALA A 38 -7.47 5.67 7.07
N MET A 39 -6.25 5.29 6.69
CA MET A 39 -5.27 4.70 7.61
C MET A 39 -4.87 5.69 8.72
N GLN A 40 -4.52 6.93 8.35
CA GLN A 40 -4.17 7.97 9.32
C GLN A 40 -5.33 8.27 10.29
N GLN A 41 -6.57 8.21 9.83
CA GLN A 41 -7.73 8.38 10.70
C GLN A 41 -7.90 7.24 11.70
N LEU A 42 -7.54 6.00 11.34
CA LEU A 42 -7.57 4.86 12.26
C LEU A 42 -6.51 5.00 13.36
N GLU A 43 -5.31 5.50 13.02
CA GLU A 43 -4.23 5.73 13.98
C GLU A 43 -4.57 6.81 15.02
N LEU A 44 -5.26 7.88 14.59
CA LEU A 44 -5.71 8.96 15.48
C LEU A 44 -6.68 8.48 16.58
N GLN A 45 -7.23 7.27 16.45
CA GLN A 45 -8.12 6.68 17.47
C GLN A 45 -7.34 6.09 18.67
N GLY A 46 -6.01 5.93 18.57
CA GLY A 46 -5.08 5.73 19.70
C GLY A 46 -5.15 4.40 20.46
N ASP A 47 -6.16 3.56 20.24
CA ASP A 47 -6.45 2.38 21.08
C ASP A 47 -6.19 1.03 20.40
N LEU A 48 -5.62 1.00 19.19
CA LEU A 48 -5.44 -0.24 18.41
C LEU A 48 -3.98 -0.67 18.35
N SER A 49 -3.74 -1.97 18.54
CA SER A 49 -2.45 -2.62 18.24
C SER A 49 -2.16 -2.63 16.73
N THR A 50 -0.89 -2.79 16.37
CA THR A 50 -0.45 -2.95 14.98
C THR A 50 -1.19 -4.08 14.26
N ALA A 51 -1.38 -5.22 14.94
CA ALA A 51 -2.11 -6.34 14.36
C ALA A 51 -3.59 -5.98 14.12
N GLU A 52 -4.24 -5.23 15.01
CA GLU A 52 -5.62 -4.78 14.82
C GLU A 52 -5.75 -3.80 13.65
N VAL A 53 -4.87 -2.80 13.57
CA VAL A 53 -4.82 -1.88 12.43
C VAL A 53 -4.60 -2.66 11.13
N GLY A 54 -3.64 -3.59 11.13
CA GLY A 54 -3.34 -4.44 9.98
C GLY A 54 -4.53 -5.29 9.52
N ARG A 55 -5.33 -5.84 10.45
CA ARG A 55 -6.56 -6.57 10.11
C ARG A 55 -7.62 -5.66 9.48
N ILE A 56 -7.77 -4.44 9.97
CA ILE A 56 -8.72 -3.47 9.41
C ILE A 56 -8.32 -3.11 7.99
N LEU A 57 -7.03 -2.81 7.77
CA LEU A 57 -6.49 -2.52 6.45
C LEU A 57 -6.63 -3.71 5.50
N TRP A 58 -6.30 -4.92 5.97
CA TRP A 58 -6.48 -6.15 5.18
C TRP A 58 -7.91 -6.30 4.71
N ARG A 59 -8.89 -6.20 5.62
CA ARG A 59 -10.31 -6.32 5.27
C ARG A 59 -10.75 -5.25 4.27
N ALA A 60 -10.29 -4.01 4.45
CA ALA A 60 -10.62 -2.91 3.56
C ALA A 60 -10.03 -3.09 2.15
N TRP A 61 -8.79 -3.56 2.04
CA TRP A 61 -8.09 -3.70 0.76
C TRP A 61 -8.39 -5.00 0.04
N SER A 62 -8.64 -6.10 0.77
CA SER A 62 -8.96 -7.42 0.21
C SER A 62 -10.44 -7.63 -0.11
N ASP A 63 -11.27 -6.58 -0.02
CA ASP A 63 -12.68 -6.67 -0.39
C ASP A 63 -12.80 -6.91 -1.91
N ALA A 64 -13.57 -7.93 -2.30
CA ALA A 64 -13.73 -8.35 -3.69
C ALA A 64 -14.23 -7.21 -4.61
N ARG A 65 -14.93 -6.20 -4.06
CA ARG A 65 -15.36 -5.02 -4.82
C ARG A 65 -14.19 -4.19 -5.37
N TRP A 66 -13.01 -4.31 -4.75
CA TRP A 66 -11.80 -3.59 -5.16
C TRP A 66 -10.87 -4.42 -6.06
N GLU A 67 -11.12 -5.71 -6.24
CA GLU A 67 -10.27 -6.61 -7.03
C GLU A 67 -9.91 -6.06 -8.43
N PRO A 68 -10.85 -5.50 -9.23
CA PRO A 68 -10.49 -4.93 -10.54
C PRO A 68 -9.51 -3.76 -10.45
N LEU A 69 -9.60 -2.96 -9.38
CA LEU A 69 -8.69 -1.82 -9.15
C LEU A 69 -7.30 -2.32 -8.73
N ILE A 70 -7.24 -3.39 -7.93
CA ILE A 70 -5.98 -4.01 -7.48
C ILE A 70 -5.24 -4.64 -8.68
N MET A 71 -5.97 -5.35 -9.55
CA MET A 71 -5.40 -5.89 -10.79
C MET A 71 -4.84 -4.78 -11.69
N LEU A 72 -5.60 -3.70 -11.88
CA LEU A 72 -5.15 -2.54 -12.66
C LEU A 72 -3.90 -1.89 -12.05
N PHE A 73 -3.85 -1.77 -10.71
CA PHE A 73 -2.65 -1.28 -10.02
C PHE A 73 -1.42 -2.14 -10.36
N PHE A 74 -1.52 -3.46 -10.26
CA PHE A 74 -0.39 -4.35 -10.58
C PHE A 74 -0.02 -4.37 -12.06
N GLU A 75 -0.99 -4.24 -12.96
CA GLU A 75 -0.74 -4.10 -14.40
C GLU A 75 0.10 -2.84 -14.69
N VAL A 76 -0.33 -1.68 -14.17
CA VAL A 76 0.39 -0.42 -14.34
C VAL A 76 1.75 -0.46 -13.65
N TYR A 77 1.84 -1.06 -12.47
CA TYR A 77 3.10 -1.26 -11.75
C TYR A 77 4.10 -2.06 -12.59
N ALA A 78 3.67 -3.19 -13.16
CA ALA A 78 4.51 -4.01 -14.03
C ALA A 78 4.91 -3.27 -15.31
N LEU A 79 4.01 -2.50 -15.91
CA LEU A 79 4.32 -1.68 -17.09
C LEU A 79 5.33 -0.57 -16.77
N ALA A 80 5.16 0.13 -15.64
CA ALA A 80 6.07 1.19 -15.17
C ALA A 80 7.47 0.64 -14.82
N LEU A 81 7.56 -0.59 -14.31
CA LEU A 81 8.85 -1.27 -14.12
C LEU A 81 9.57 -1.54 -15.43
N ARG A 82 8.84 -1.86 -16.50
CA ARG A 82 9.42 -2.14 -17.84
C ARG A 82 9.80 -0.87 -18.58
N ASP A 83 9.05 0.20 -18.40
CA ASP A 83 9.31 1.51 -18.98
C ASP A 83 8.95 2.61 -17.98
N ARG A 84 9.99 3.10 -17.27
CA ARG A 84 9.84 4.15 -16.27
C ARG A 84 9.41 5.50 -16.85
N SER A 85 9.63 5.72 -18.14
CA SER A 85 9.24 6.97 -18.80
C SER A 85 7.75 7.04 -19.12
N ARG A 86 7.08 5.87 -19.20
CA ARG A 86 5.67 5.76 -19.54
C ARG A 86 4.72 6.18 -18.42
N PHE A 87 5.14 6.02 -17.16
CA PHE A 87 4.38 6.43 -15.97
C PHE A 87 5.29 7.21 -15.00
N PRO A 88 5.70 8.44 -15.36
CA PRO A 88 6.63 9.22 -14.54
C PRO A 88 6.11 9.42 -13.11
N GLY A 89 6.92 9.11 -12.10
CA GLY A 89 6.57 9.32 -10.68
C GLY A 89 5.60 8.30 -10.09
N PHE A 90 5.06 7.37 -10.90
CA PHE A 90 4.10 6.37 -10.42
C PHE A 90 4.72 5.44 -9.37
N LEU A 91 5.92 4.91 -9.65
CA LEU A 91 6.59 3.96 -8.75
C LEU A 91 7.02 4.64 -7.45
N GLU A 92 7.53 5.87 -7.54
CA GLU A 92 7.87 6.69 -6.37
C GLU A 92 6.62 6.95 -5.51
N SER A 93 5.51 7.37 -6.11
CA SER A 93 4.26 7.59 -5.38
C SER A 93 3.71 6.29 -4.77
N ALA A 94 3.75 5.20 -5.54
CA ALA A 94 3.31 3.90 -5.05
C ALA A 94 4.10 3.49 -3.81
N ILE A 95 5.39 3.80 -3.70
CA ILE A 95 6.21 3.39 -2.55
C ILE A 95 6.20 4.46 -1.45
N GLU A 96 6.74 5.65 -1.73
CA GLU A 96 7.09 6.63 -0.71
C GLU A 96 5.87 7.26 -0.03
N ALA A 97 4.78 7.43 -0.77
CA ALA A 97 3.57 8.02 -0.20
C ALA A 97 2.74 7.02 0.63
N TRP A 98 3.20 5.77 0.75
CA TRP A 98 2.74 4.81 1.77
C TRP A 98 3.77 4.61 2.87
N LEU A 99 5.05 4.55 2.51
CA LEU A 99 6.13 4.36 3.48
C LEU A 99 6.14 5.46 4.53
N ARG A 100 5.94 6.73 4.16
CA ARG A 100 5.97 7.84 5.13
C ARG A 100 4.84 7.73 6.18
N PRO A 101 3.55 7.57 5.80
CA PRO A 101 2.49 7.32 6.75
C PRO A 101 2.76 6.12 7.68
N LEU A 102 3.23 4.99 7.12
CA LEU A 102 3.54 3.79 7.92
C LEU A 102 4.73 3.97 8.86
N GLN A 103 5.72 4.78 8.50
CA GLN A 103 6.83 5.14 9.39
C GLN A 103 6.37 6.02 10.55
N ALA A 104 5.46 6.95 10.28
CA ALA A 104 4.97 7.92 11.25
C ALA A 104 4.23 7.29 12.45
N THR A 105 3.79 6.03 12.31
CA THR A 105 3.15 5.28 13.39
C THR A 105 4.13 4.59 14.33
N LEU A 106 5.37 4.41 13.88
CA LEU A 106 6.35 3.60 14.58
C LEU A 106 7.17 4.46 15.55
N PRO A 107 7.71 3.85 16.62
CA PRO A 107 8.74 4.51 17.42
C PRO A 107 9.95 4.89 16.55
N ASP A 108 10.51 6.08 16.78
CA ASP A 108 11.60 6.64 15.97
C ASP A 108 11.28 6.65 14.46
N PRO A 109 10.29 7.46 14.00
CA PRO A 109 9.80 7.44 12.62
C PRO A 109 10.86 7.68 11.54
N ASP A 110 11.90 8.44 11.87
CA ASP A 110 13.00 8.78 10.95
C ASP A 110 14.14 7.73 11.00
N GLY A 111 14.03 6.75 11.89
CA GLY A 111 15.02 5.72 12.11
C GLY A 111 15.03 4.61 11.04
N PRO A 112 16.18 3.95 10.83
CA PRO A 112 16.30 2.87 9.86
C PRO A 112 15.40 1.67 10.18
N ARG A 113 15.11 1.43 11.48
CA ARG A 113 14.18 0.38 11.92
C ARG A 113 12.75 0.67 11.48
N ALA A 114 12.27 1.90 11.71
CA ALA A 114 10.91 2.29 11.31
C ALA A 114 10.73 2.17 9.80
N ARG A 115 11.71 2.63 9.02
CA ARG A 115 11.69 2.46 7.55
C ARG A 115 11.62 1.00 7.14
N ALA A 116 12.42 0.12 7.75
CA ALA A 116 12.43 -1.30 7.41
C ALA A 116 11.10 -1.99 7.77
N LEU A 117 10.54 -1.71 8.95
CA LEU A 117 9.24 -2.23 9.36
C LEU A 117 8.13 -1.75 8.42
N ALA A 118 8.08 -0.46 8.10
CA ALA A 118 7.13 0.09 7.12
C ALA A 118 7.25 -0.57 5.75
N THR A 119 8.48 -0.83 5.28
CA THR A 119 8.73 -1.57 4.03
C THR A 119 8.18 -2.99 4.10
N VAL A 120 8.53 -3.76 5.13
CA VAL A 120 8.03 -5.14 5.28
C VAL A 120 6.51 -5.16 5.34
N THR A 121 5.89 -4.24 6.10
CA THR A 121 4.44 -4.09 6.20
C THR A 121 3.80 -3.83 4.84
N LEU A 122 4.28 -2.83 4.11
CA LEU A 122 3.73 -2.47 2.80
C LEU A 122 3.87 -3.61 1.77
N ASP A 123 5.05 -4.22 1.72
CA ASP A 123 5.37 -5.26 0.74
C ASP A 123 4.66 -6.58 1.05
N GLY A 124 4.47 -6.91 2.33
CA GLY A 124 3.65 -8.06 2.74
C GLY A 124 2.22 -7.94 2.24
N PHE A 125 1.54 -6.81 2.52
CA PHE A 125 0.19 -6.57 2.02
C PHE A 125 0.09 -6.69 0.49
N ARG A 126 1.04 -6.11 -0.24
CA ARG A 126 1.07 -6.22 -1.71
C ARG A 126 1.21 -7.65 -2.19
N GLY A 127 2.10 -8.42 -1.57
CA GLY A 127 2.26 -9.84 -1.87
C GLY A 127 0.96 -10.62 -1.68
N PHE A 128 0.28 -10.41 -0.55
CA PHE A 128 -0.99 -11.08 -0.25
C PHE A 128 -2.11 -10.68 -1.21
N LEU A 129 -2.23 -9.39 -1.55
CA LEU A 129 -3.22 -8.92 -2.51
C LEU A 129 -2.98 -9.48 -3.91
N LEU A 130 -1.71 -9.54 -4.34
CA LEU A 130 -1.34 -10.11 -5.63
C LEU A 130 -1.67 -11.61 -5.70
N ASP A 131 -1.30 -12.36 -4.65
CA ASP A 131 -1.59 -13.78 -4.53
C ASP A 131 -3.12 -14.04 -4.49
N LEU A 132 -3.88 -13.17 -3.82
CA LEU A 132 -5.33 -13.28 -3.75
C LEU A 132 -5.98 -13.06 -5.12
N CYS A 133 -5.52 -12.08 -5.89
CA CYS A 133 -5.96 -11.90 -7.28
C CYS A 133 -5.58 -13.10 -8.18
N ALA A 134 -4.44 -13.75 -7.91
CA ALA A 134 -3.95 -14.85 -8.73
C ALA A 134 -4.66 -16.19 -8.45
N THR A 135 -5.03 -16.44 -7.19
CA THR A 135 -5.49 -17.76 -6.73
C THR A 135 -6.93 -17.77 -6.22
N HIS A 136 -7.46 -16.62 -5.81
CA HIS A 136 -8.74 -16.46 -5.11
C HIS A 136 -8.86 -17.31 -3.83
N ASP A 137 -7.73 -17.82 -3.30
CA ASP A 137 -7.68 -18.69 -2.13
C ASP A 137 -7.72 -17.86 -0.84
N ARG A 138 -8.93 -17.41 -0.51
CA ARG A 138 -9.18 -16.53 0.63
C ARG A 138 -8.75 -17.16 1.96
N VAL A 139 -9.03 -18.45 2.15
CA VAL A 139 -8.76 -19.15 3.42
C VAL A 139 -7.25 -19.22 3.68
N ARG A 140 -6.47 -19.63 2.67
CA ARG A 140 -5.00 -19.70 2.80
C ARG A 140 -4.39 -18.33 3.04
N ILE A 141 -4.85 -17.31 2.32
CA ILE A 141 -4.25 -15.98 2.39
C ILE A 141 -4.63 -15.26 3.68
N ASP A 142 -5.88 -15.35 4.14
CA ASP A 142 -6.28 -14.80 5.44
C ASP A 142 -5.45 -15.41 6.58
N ALA A 143 -5.23 -16.73 6.56
CA ALA A 143 -4.38 -17.39 7.55
C ALA A 143 -2.92 -16.91 7.50
N ALA A 144 -2.37 -16.69 6.30
CA ALA A 144 -1.01 -16.17 6.13
C ALA A 144 -0.88 -14.73 6.64
N VAL A 145 -1.88 -13.89 6.39
CA VAL A 145 -1.93 -12.51 6.89
C VAL A 145 -1.97 -12.48 8.41
N GLU A 146 -2.82 -13.29 9.05
CA GLU A 146 -2.90 -13.35 10.52
C GLU A 146 -1.57 -13.78 11.15
N LEU A 147 -0.90 -14.79 10.60
CA LEU A 147 0.41 -15.21 11.07
C LEU A 147 1.46 -14.10 10.91
N TRP A 148 1.47 -13.44 9.76
CA TRP A 148 2.40 -12.37 9.47
C TRP A 148 2.18 -11.13 10.35
N LEU A 149 0.93 -10.76 10.63
CA LEU A 149 0.61 -9.66 11.55
C LEU A 149 1.09 -9.97 12.98
N ALA A 150 0.92 -11.20 13.45
CA ALA A 150 1.44 -11.62 14.76
C ALA A 150 2.98 -11.54 14.81
N MET A 151 3.67 -11.88 13.71
CA MET A 151 5.12 -11.73 13.61
C MET A 151 5.55 -10.25 13.62
N LEU A 152 4.81 -9.36 12.95
CA LEU A 152 5.10 -7.93 12.94
C LEU A 152 4.94 -7.29 14.32
N GLU A 153 3.86 -7.60 15.03
CA GLU A 153 3.62 -7.11 16.39
C GLU A 153 4.72 -7.55 17.36
N HIS A 154 5.17 -8.81 17.23
CA HIS A 154 6.33 -9.29 17.97
C HIS A 154 7.61 -8.56 17.56
N ALA A 155 7.77 -8.27 16.27
CA ALA A 155 8.96 -7.61 15.73
C ALA A 155 9.12 -6.15 16.19
N GLU A 156 8.02 -5.44 16.38
CA GLU A 156 8.00 -4.08 16.90
C GLU A 156 8.40 -4.03 18.38
N THR A 157 7.94 -5.00 19.15
CA THR A 157 8.13 -5.06 20.61
C THR A 157 9.47 -5.70 21.02
N ALA A 158 10.17 -6.38 20.11
CA ALA A 158 11.44 -7.07 20.40
C ALA A 158 12.68 -6.15 20.24
N PRO A 159 13.36 -5.74 21.32
CA PRO A 159 14.58 -4.90 21.24
C PRO A 159 15.82 -5.63 20.71
N GLU A 160 15.83 -6.97 20.68
CA GLU A 160 17.00 -7.75 20.25
C GLU A 160 17.19 -7.77 18.72
N MET A 161 16.10 -7.75 17.94
CA MET A 161 16.18 -7.56 16.48
C MET A 161 16.71 -6.18 16.10
N THR A 162 16.42 -5.20 16.96
CA THR A 162 17.14 -3.94 17.18
C THR A 162 18.59 -3.97 16.74
N ARG A 163 19.36 -4.52 17.68
CA ARG A 163 20.82 -4.62 17.65
C ARG A 163 21.34 -5.59 16.59
N ARG A 164 20.57 -6.63 16.26
CA ARG A 164 21.03 -7.66 15.30
C ARG A 164 21.03 -7.15 13.86
N PHE A 165 20.03 -6.35 13.47
CA PHE A 165 19.89 -5.86 12.09
C PHE A 165 20.28 -4.38 11.94
N PHE A 166 20.28 -3.60 13.03
CA PHE A 166 20.66 -2.18 13.04
C PHE A 166 21.62 -1.89 14.21
N PRO A 167 22.87 -2.40 14.18
CA PRO A 167 23.81 -2.27 15.29
C PRO A 167 24.15 -0.81 15.65
N ASP A 168 24.09 0.10 14.68
CA ASP A 168 24.42 1.52 14.87
C ASP A 168 23.25 2.38 15.39
N ALA A 169 22.03 1.83 15.47
CA ALA A 169 20.84 2.55 15.95
C ALA A 169 20.69 2.57 17.48
N ALA A 170 21.65 1.98 18.22
CA ALA A 170 21.62 1.84 19.67
C ALA A 170 22.54 2.83 20.42
N SER A 171 23.02 3.89 19.76
CA SER A 171 23.93 4.89 20.35
C SER A 171 23.21 6.18 20.75
#